data_AF-A0A934ZAN0-F1
#
_entry.id   AF-A0A934ZAN0-F1
#
_cell.length_a   1.000
_cell.length_b   1.000
_cell.length_c   1.000
_cell.angle_alpha   90.00
_cell.angle_beta   90.00
_cell.angle_gamma   90.00
#
_symmetry.space_group_name_H-M   'P 1'
#
loop_
_entity.id
_entity.type
_entity.pdbx_description
1 polymer ?
#
loop_
_entity_poly.entity_id
_entity_poly.type
_entity_poly.pdbx_seq_one_letter_code
_entity_poly.pdbx_strand_id
1 'polypeptide(L)'
;MSWLLVGAMALCLIPWLTSLFVEGGGRSRWHLEDSREAELTVDGQGAFREATVHATVSAVKRSRAPGMLRAMAYSCWFLGQMVIPGFLVWCVGLLMLDRLQNAPAVLAMLASFFPGAGCAWLLWRAGSSLVRGERGRADEATRQAAKVIVTYNALVIVAAVAWFSAHRREEYLLGCVAYAVVSIVHVLAVRWAFLAHRDEYPV
;
A
#
# COMPACT_ATOMS: atom_id res chain seq x y z
N MET A 1 21.52 -4.85 -22.53
CA MET A 1 20.51 -4.87 -21.45
C MET A 1 19.21 -4.32 -22.04
N SER A 2 18.10 -5.06 -21.99
CA SER A 2 16.86 -4.63 -22.66
C SER A 2 16.23 -3.45 -21.91
N TRP A 3 15.72 -2.46 -22.65
CA TRP A 3 15.00 -1.31 -22.06
C TRP A 3 13.80 -1.73 -21.20
N LEU A 4 13.21 -2.89 -21.48
CA LEU A 4 12.18 -3.51 -20.65
C LEU A 4 12.66 -3.88 -19.24
N LEU A 5 13.88 -4.43 -19.13
CA LEU A 5 14.47 -4.75 -17.82
C LEU A 5 14.71 -3.47 -17.02
N VAL A 6 15.24 -2.43 -17.67
CA VAL A 6 15.48 -1.13 -17.05
C VAL A 6 14.17 -0.50 -16.57
N GLY A 7 13.12 -0.53 -17.39
CA GLY A 7 11.79 -0.04 -17.02
C GLY A 7 11.17 -0.82 -15.85
N ALA A 8 11.26 -2.15 -15.86
CA ALA A 8 10.76 -2.99 -14.77
C ALA A 8 11.52 -2.73 -13.46
N MET A 9 12.85 -2.58 -13.53
CA MET A 9 13.68 -2.23 -12.37
C MET A 9 13.31 -0.83 -11.83
N ALA A 10 13.10 0.15 -12.71
CA ALA A 10 12.69 1.50 -12.32
C ALA A 10 11.33 1.51 -11.59
N LEU A 11 10.37 0.70 -12.04
CA LEU A 11 9.08 0.53 -11.35
C LEU A 11 9.24 -0.13 -9.97
N CYS A 12 10.22 -1.01 -9.78
CA CYS A 12 10.48 -1.58 -8.45
C CYS A 12 11.13 -0.58 -7.48
N LEU A 13 11.78 0.47 -8.00
CA LEU A 13 12.42 1.50 -7.19
C LEU A 13 11.41 2.46 -6.54
N ILE A 14 10.25 2.70 -7.15
CA ILE A 14 9.27 3.68 -6.65
C ILE A 14 8.76 3.30 -5.24
N PRO A 15 8.29 2.06 -4.98
CA PRO A 15 7.89 1.67 -3.62
C PRO A 15 9.04 1.71 -2.62
N TRP A 16 10.26 1.39 -3.06
CA TRP A 16 11.46 1.46 -2.22
C TRP A 16 11.79 2.91 -1.82
N LEU A 17 11.84 3.83 -2.78
CA LEU A 17 12.02 5.26 -2.52
C LEU A 17 10.91 5.81 -1.61
N THR A 18 9.66 5.42 -1.87
CA THR A 18 8.52 5.79 -1.02
C THR A 18 8.72 5.34 0.42
N SER A 19 9.22 4.11 0.62
CA SER A 19 9.54 3.61 1.96
C SER A 19 10.61 4.46 2.66
N LEU A 20 11.64 4.90 1.95
CA LEU A 20 12.68 5.76 2.50
C LEU A 20 12.14 7.13 2.93
N PHE A 21 11.29 7.76 2.10
CA PHE A 21 10.70 9.06 2.43
C PHE A 21 9.67 8.97 3.56
N VAL A 22 8.86 7.91 3.59
CA VAL A 22 7.79 7.76 4.60
C VAL A 22 8.35 7.26 5.94
N GLU A 23 9.34 6.36 5.95
CA GLU A 23 10.00 5.89 7.18
C GLU A 23 11.04 6.89 7.69
N GLY A 24 11.75 7.58 6.80
CA GLY A 24 12.77 8.58 7.15
C GLY A 24 12.21 9.95 7.51
N GLY A 25 10.99 10.28 7.05
CA GLY A 25 10.30 11.49 7.47
C GLY A 25 9.86 11.37 8.93
N GLY A 26 10.42 12.19 9.82
CA GLY A 26 10.33 12.14 11.29
C GLY A 26 8.95 12.31 11.95
N ARG A 27 7.88 11.76 11.37
CA ARG A 27 6.52 11.69 11.93
C ARG A 27 5.98 10.25 11.96
N SER A 28 6.86 9.26 12.02
CA SER A 28 6.46 7.89 12.31
C SER A 28 6.02 7.79 13.77
N ARG A 29 4.76 7.43 14.02
CA ARG A 29 4.24 7.19 15.38
C ARG A 29 4.80 5.91 15.99
N TRP A 30 5.53 5.11 15.22
CA TRP A 30 6.12 3.85 15.68
C TRP A 30 7.26 4.03 16.67
N HIS A 31 7.70 5.25 16.95
CA HIS A 31 8.60 5.54 18.06
C HIS A 31 7.87 5.35 19.39
N LEU A 32 7.94 4.12 19.91
CA LEU A 32 7.38 3.73 21.18
C LEU A 32 8.50 3.71 22.22
N GLU A 33 8.36 4.55 23.23
CA GLU A 33 9.21 4.57 24.42
C GLU A 33 8.53 3.75 25.52
N ASP A 34 9.33 2.93 26.20
CA ASP A 34 8.90 2.09 27.33
C ASP A 34 9.80 2.45 28.51
N SER A 35 9.23 2.58 29.70
CA SER A 35 10.02 2.84 30.91
C SER A 35 10.52 1.50 31.43
N ARG A 36 11.82 1.25 31.32
CA ARG A 36 12.45 0.10 31.97
C ARG A 36 13.12 0.54 33.25
N GLU A 37 12.87 -0.18 34.33
CA GLU A 37 13.74 -0.13 35.50
C GLU A 37 15.09 -0.71 35.10
N ALA A 38 16.13 0.12 35.16
CA ALA A 38 17.51 -0.31 35.03
C ALA A 38 18.24 0.00 36.33
N GLU A 39 19.10 -0.92 36.74
CA GLU A 39 20.12 -0.60 37.73
C GLU A 39 21.15 0.30 37.07
N LEU A 40 21.18 1.56 37.51
CA LEU A 40 22.21 2.51 37.15
C LEU A 40 23.17 2.61 38.33
N THR A 41 24.42 2.21 38.12
CA THR A 41 25.51 2.57 39.03
C THR A 41 25.80 4.05 38.83
N VAL A 42 25.47 4.85 39.84
CA VAL A 42 25.78 6.27 39.85
C VAL A 42 27.03 6.47 40.68
N ASP A 43 28.09 6.97 40.05
CA ASP A 43 29.30 7.41 40.75
C ASP A 43 28.97 8.67 41.55
N GLY A 44 28.83 8.51 42.86
CA GLY A 44 28.69 9.62 43.80
C GLY A 44 29.98 10.43 43.90
N GLN A 45 29.87 11.75 44.09
CA GLN A 45 31.02 12.58 44.46
C GLN A 45 31.15 12.67 45.99
N GLY A 46 32.37 12.46 46.51
CA GLY A 46 32.70 12.65 47.94
C GLY A 46 32.65 11.37 48.79
N ALA A 47 32.07 11.44 49.99
CA ALA A 47 32.09 10.35 51.00
C ALA A 47 31.25 9.11 50.63
N PHE A 48 30.45 9.19 49.57
CA PHE A 48 29.66 8.07 49.04
C PHE A 48 30.32 7.56 47.76
N ARG A 49 30.98 6.39 47.86
CA ARG A 49 31.64 5.70 46.75
C ARG A 49 30.64 4.72 46.13
N GLU A 50 30.06 5.12 45.01
CA GLU A 50 29.23 4.27 44.14
C GLU A 50 27.93 3.73 44.79
N ALA A 51 26.78 4.06 44.21
CA ALA A 51 25.50 3.50 44.62
C ALA A 51 24.78 2.93 43.41
N THR A 52 24.34 1.68 43.50
CA THR A 52 23.39 1.08 42.56
C THR A 52 22.01 1.66 42.85
N VAL A 53 21.52 2.50 41.94
CA VAL A 53 20.19 3.10 42.02
C VAL A 53 19.29 2.42 41.01
N HIS A 54 18.16 1.88 41.46
CA HIS A 54 17.09 1.47 40.55
C HIS A 54 16.44 2.74 40.01
N ALA A 55 16.60 3.00 38.72
CA ALA A 55 16.04 4.16 38.06
C ALA A 55 15.26 3.75 36.83
N THR A 56 14.14 4.42 36.59
CA THR A 56 13.33 4.23 35.39
C THR A 56 13.96 5.00 34.24
N VAL A 57 14.50 4.29 33.25
CA VAL A 57 15.09 4.87 32.04
C VAL A 57 14.13 4.67 30.87
N SER A 58 13.98 5.70 30.03
CA SER A 58 13.25 5.59 28.77
C SER A 58 14.03 4.72 27.79
N ALA A 59 13.51 3.55 27.46
CA ALA A 59 14.07 2.66 26.44
C ALA A 59 13.18 2.67 25.19
N VAL A 60 13.79 2.79 24.01
CA VAL A 60 13.05 2.72 22.75
C VAL A 60 12.65 1.26 22.50
N LYS A 61 11.37 0.95 22.66
CA LYS A 61 10.78 -0.38 22.42
C LYS A 61 10.70 -0.71 20.94
N ARG A 62 10.37 0.30 20.14
CA ARG A 62 10.20 0.18 18.69
C ARG A 62 10.41 1.55 18.08
N SER A 63 11.07 1.60 16.92
CA SER A 63 11.26 2.83 16.14
C SER A 63 10.61 2.75 14.75
N ARG A 64 10.16 1.55 14.34
CA ARG A 64 9.63 1.26 13.01
C ARG A 64 8.45 0.32 13.06
N ALA A 65 7.62 0.36 12.03
CA ALA A 65 6.51 -0.56 11.87
C ALA A 65 6.97 -2.05 11.88
N PRO A 66 6.15 -2.97 12.40
CA PRO A 66 6.34 -4.41 12.23
C PRO A 66 6.63 -4.81 10.78
N GLY A 67 7.48 -5.82 10.60
CA GLY A 67 7.88 -6.29 9.28
C GLY A 67 6.70 -6.63 8.36
N MET A 68 5.64 -7.25 8.91
CA MET A 68 4.42 -7.57 8.16
C MET A 68 3.71 -6.31 7.65
N LEU A 69 3.55 -5.28 8.49
CA LEU A 69 2.92 -4.01 8.08
C LEU A 69 3.75 -3.26 7.04
N ARG A 70 5.08 -3.36 7.11
CA ARG A 70 6.00 -2.81 6.09
C ARG A 70 5.87 -3.54 4.76
N ALA A 71 5.84 -4.88 4.79
CA ALA A 71 5.64 -5.70 3.58
C ALA A 71 4.29 -5.38 2.91
N MET A 72 3.22 -5.25 3.71
CA MET A 72 1.91 -4.84 3.21
C MET A 72 1.93 -3.44 2.63
N ALA A 73 2.55 -2.47 3.31
CA ALA A 73 2.69 -1.12 2.79
C ALA A 73 3.47 -1.07 1.47
N TYR A 74 4.55 -1.84 1.35
CA TYR A 74 5.30 -1.99 0.11
C TYR A 74 4.41 -2.51 -1.02
N SER A 75 3.62 -3.57 -0.75
CA SER A 75 2.69 -4.11 -1.74
C SER A 75 1.61 -3.09 -2.16
N CYS A 76 1.12 -2.28 -1.22
CA CYS A 76 0.18 -1.20 -1.48
C CYS A 76 0.78 -0.10 -2.35
N TRP A 77 2.03 0.31 -2.11
CA TRP A 77 2.71 1.28 -2.97
C TRP A 77 3.03 0.71 -4.35
N PHE A 78 3.42 -0.57 -4.43
CA PHE A 78 3.69 -1.26 -5.69
C PHE A 78 2.47 -1.35 -6.60
N LEU A 79 1.28 -1.59 -6.04
CA LEU A 79 0.04 -1.52 -6.81
C LEU A 79 -0.44 -0.08 -7.01
N GLY A 80 -0.24 0.79 -6.02
CA GLY A 80 -0.61 2.21 -6.10
C GLY A 80 0.15 2.98 -7.19
N GLN A 81 1.39 2.62 -7.48
CA GLN A 81 2.14 3.25 -8.58
C GLN A 81 1.60 2.91 -9.98
N MET A 82 0.73 1.89 -10.12
CA MET A 82 0.15 1.50 -11.41
C MET A 82 -0.70 2.61 -12.04
N VAL A 83 -1.04 3.65 -11.28
CA VAL A 83 -1.64 4.88 -11.82
C VAL A 83 -0.75 5.55 -12.88
N ILE A 84 0.57 5.48 -12.76
CA ILE A 84 1.51 6.11 -13.71
C ILE A 84 1.48 5.40 -15.07
N PRO A 85 1.79 4.09 -15.18
CA PRO A 85 1.69 3.40 -16.46
C PRO A 85 0.25 3.37 -16.97
N GLY A 86 -0.74 3.26 -16.09
CA GLY A 86 -2.16 3.34 -16.45
C GLY A 86 -2.53 4.68 -17.11
N PHE A 87 -2.04 5.79 -16.57
CA PHE A 87 -2.25 7.12 -17.13
C PHE A 87 -1.60 7.28 -18.51
N LEU A 88 -0.38 6.76 -18.70
CA LEU A 88 0.28 6.79 -19.99
C LEU A 88 -0.52 6.01 -21.05
N VAL A 89 -1.00 4.81 -20.71
CA VAL A 89 -1.85 4.01 -21.60
C VAL A 89 -3.16 4.74 -21.91
N TRP A 90 -3.77 5.38 -20.90
CA TRP A 90 -4.97 6.19 -21.09
C TRP A 90 -4.74 7.37 -22.05
N CYS A 91 -3.64 8.11 -21.91
CA CYS A 91 -3.27 9.18 -22.83
C CYS A 91 -3.07 8.67 -24.26
N VAL A 92 -2.39 7.54 -24.46
CA VAL A 92 -2.25 6.92 -25.78
C VAL A 92 -3.62 6.57 -26.36
N GLY A 93 -4.50 5.98 -25.55
CA GLY A 93 -5.86 5.67 -25.98
C GLY A 93 -6.68 6.90 -26.38
N LEU A 94 -6.52 8.03 -25.70
CA LEU A 94 -7.12 9.31 -26.10
C LEU A 94 -6.57 9.82 -27.44
N LEU A 95 -5.26 9.75 -27.64
CA LEU A 95 -4.62 10.17 -28.89
C LEU A 95 -5.01 9.29 -30.08
N MET A 96 -5.34 8.02 -29.82
CA MET A 96 -5.78 7.07 -30.84
C MET A 96 -7.30 7.00 -31.01
N LEU A 97 -8.08 7.84 -30.31
CA LEU A 97 -9.54 7.73 -30.27
C LEU A 97 -10.19 7.79 -31.66
N ASP A 98 -9.69 8.69 -32.51
CA ASP A 98 -10.14 8.86 -33.90
C ASP A 98 -9.85 7.60 -34.76
N ARG A 99 -8.68 6.97 -34.55
CA ARG A 99 -8.32 5.71 -35.23
C ARG A 99 -9.07 4.49 -34.70
N LEU A 100 -9.51 4.55 -33.45
CA LEU A 100 -10.28 3.51 -32.77
C LEU A 100 -11.80 3.63 -33.02
N GLN A 101 -12.20 4.43 -34.01
CA GLN A 101 -13.56 4.55 -34.53
C GLN A 101 -14.62 4.97 -33.49
N ASN A 102 -14.22 5.64 -32.40
CA ASN A 102 -15.14 6.09 -31.34
C ASN A 102 -16.11 5.02 -30.83
N ALA A 103 -15.69 3.74 -30.82
CA ALA A 103 -16.55 2.66 -30.37
C ALA A 103 -16.92 2.84 -28.88
N PRO A 104 -18.18 2.64 -28.47
CA PRO A 104 -18.61 2.76 -27.06
C PRO A 104 -17.75 1.93 -26.10
N ALA A 105 -17.23 0.78 -26.54
CA ALA A 105 -16.33 -0.07 -25.76
C ALA A 105 -14.96 0.60 -25.48
N VAL A 106 -14.44 1.40 -26.42
CA VAL A 106 -13.17 2.14 -26.25
C VAL A 106 -13.36 3.26 -25.24
N LEU A 107 -14.48 3.98 -25.32
CA LEU A 107 -14.85 5.01 -24.34
C LEU A 107 -15.05 4.41 -22.94
N ALA A 108 -15.71 3.26 -22.83
CA ALA A 108 -15.86 2.55 -21.56
C ALA A 108 -14.50 2.12 -20.99
N MET A 109 -13.58 1.63 -21.83
CA MET A 109 -12.22 1.27 -21.43
C MET A 109 -11.42 2.49 -20.95
N LEU A 110 -11.53 3.63 -21.63
CA LEU A 110 -10.89 4.87 -21.18
C LEU A 110 -11.49 5.40 -19.88
N ALA A 111 -12.82 5.33 -19.73
CA ALA A 111 -13.49 5.72 -18.49
C ALA A 111 -13.10 4.83 -17.30
N SER A 112 -12.72 3.57 -17.55
CA SER A 112 -12.26 2.61 -16.54
C SER A 112 -10.96 3.03 -15.82
N PHE A 113 -10.20 3.97 -16.40
CA PHE A 113 -9.00 4.53 -15.77
C PHE A 113 -9.31 5.24 -14.44
N PHE A 114 -10.38 6.04 -14.38
CA PHE A 114 -10.70 6.86 -13.20
C PHE A 114 -10.94 6.04 -11.93
N PRO A 115 -11.81 5.00 -11.92
CA PRO A 115 -11.96 4.14 -10.76
C PRO A 115 -10.66 3.39 -10.43
N GLY A 116 -9.87 2.99 -11.44
CA GLY A 116 -8.56 2.38 -11.24
C GLY A 116 -7.56 3.32 -10.55
N ALA A 117 -7.48 4.57 -10.98
CA ALA A 117 -6.67 5.62 -10.36
C ALA A 117 -7.11 5.91 -8.93
N GLY A 118 -8.43 5.94 -8.68
CA GLY A 118 -8.99 6.05 -7.33
C GLY A 118 -8.57 4.89 -6.43
N CYS A 119 -8.63 3.65 -6.92
CA CYS A 119 -8.14 2.47 -6.19
C CYS A 119 -6.64 2.58 -5.88
N ALA A 120 -5.84 2.98 -6.86
CA ALA A 120 -4.39 3.14 -6.73
C ALA A 120 -4.03 4.18 -5.66
N TRP A 121 -4.73 5.32 -5.65
CA TRP A 121 -4.57 6.35 -4.63
C TRP A 121 -4.95 5.87 -3.22
N LEU A 122 -6.06 5.12 -3.09
CA LEU A 122 -6.47 4.55 -1.81
C LEU A 122 -5.45 3.53 -1.28
N LEU A 123 -4.88 2.70 -2.15
CA LEU A 123 -3.78 1.78 -1.77
C LEU A 123 -2.55 2.56 -1.32
N TRP A 124 -2.15 3.60 -2.05
CA TRP A 124 -1.03 4.44 -1.67
C TRP A 124 -1.22 5.07 -0.28
N ARG A 125 -2.43 5.58 -0.01
CA ARG A 125 -2.82 6.15 1.28
C ARG A 125 -2.82 5.08 2.38
N ALA A 126 -3.32 3.88 2.10
CA ALA A 126 -3.30 2.76 3.02
C ALA A 126 -1.86 2.41 3.41
N GLY A 127 -0.98 2.15 2.45
CA GLY A 127 0.44 1.83 2.70
C GLY A 127 1.15 2.91 3.52
N SER A 128 0.94 4.17 3.18
CA SER A 128 1.50 5.31 3.91
C SER A 128 1.00 5.38 5.36
N SER A 129 -0.29 5.12 5.59
CA SER A 129 -0.88 5.16 6.92
C SER A 129 -0.42 3.99 7.81
N LEU A 130 -0.21 2.81 7.21
CA LEU A 130 0.34 1.64 7.89
C LEU A 130 1.74 1.95 8.46
N VAL A 131 2.63 2.47 7.61
CA VAL A 131 4.02 2.75 7.99
C VAL A 131 4.16 3.95 8.91
N ARG A 132 3.23 4.91 8.87
CA ARG A 132 3.23 6.04 9.82
C ARG A 132 2.67 5.68 11.21
N GLY A 133 2.05 4.50 11.37
CA GLY A 133 1.43 4.10 12.63
C GLY A 133 0.15 4.87 12.93
N GLU A 134 -0.52 5.42 11.92
CA GLU A 134 -1.74 6.21 12.09
C GLU A 134 -2.96 5.28 12.16
N ARG A 135 -3.18 4.59 13.29
CA ARG A 135 -4.20 3.52 13.44
C ARG A 135 -5.55 3.85 12.81
N GLY A 136 -6.15 5.00 13.16
CA GLY A 136 -7.46 5.41 12.64
C GLY A 136 -7.46 5.70 11.13
N ARG A 137 -6.40 6.32 10.60
CA ARG A 137 -6.29 6.59 9.16
C ARG A 137 -5.96 5.33 8.37
N ALA A 138 -5.21 4.40 8.96
CA ALA A 138 -4.92 3.10 8.38
C ALA A 138 -6.18 2.22 8.27
N ASP A 139 -7.01 2.18 9.33
CA ASP A 139 -8.29 1.47 9.25
C ASP A 139 -9.20 2.07 8.18
N GLU A 140 -9.35 3.40 8.17
CA GLU A 140 -10.22 4.05 7.20
C GLU A 140 -9.71 3.85 5.77
N ALA A 141 -8.41 4.04 5.52
CA ALA A 141 -7.85 3.89 4.18
C ALA A 141 -7.93 2.44 3.69
N THR A 142 -7.61 1.44 4.52
CA THR A 142 -7.71 0.03 4.14
C THR A 142 -9.17 -0.41 3.93
N ARG A 143 -10.12 0.14 4.72
CA ARG A 143 -11.56 -0.08 4.54
C ARG A 143 -12.07 0.51 3.23
N GLN A 144 -11.73 1.77 2.96
CA GLN A 144 -12.13 2.44 1.73
C GLN A 144 -11.52 1.74 0.51
N ALA A 145 -10.23 1.41 0.55
CA ALA A 145 -9.56 0.63 -0.49
C ALA A 145 -10.29 -0.69 -0.74
N ALA A 146 -10.56 -1.48 0.31
CA ALA A 146 -11.26 -2.75 0.18
C ALA A 146 -12.65 -2.59 -0.44
N LYS A 147 -13.45 -1.62 0.04
CA LYS A 147 -14.79 -1.37 -0.49
C LYS A 147 -14.75 -1.03 -1.98
N VAL A 148 -13.92 -0.07 -2.37
CA VAL A 148 -13.87 0.41 -3.76
C VAL A 148 -13.31 -0.67 -4.68
N ILE A 149 -12.19 -1.31 -4.30
CA ILE A 149 -11.53 -2.35 -5.11
C ILE A 149 -12.44 -3.56 -5.29
N VAL A 150 -13.08 -4.04 -4.23
CA VAL A 150 -14.01 -5.18 -4.33
C VAL A 150 -15.21 -4.84 -5.20
N THR A 151 -15.84 -3.68 -4.97
CA THR A 151 -17.03 -3.28 -5.75
C THR A 151 -16.69 -3.14 -7.23
N TYR A 152 -15.61 -2.43 -7.55
CA TYR A 152 -15.22 -2.19 -8.93
C TYR A 152 -14.79 -3.47 -9.64
N ASN A 153 -13.95 -4.30 -9.01
CA ASN A 153 -13.52 -5.56 -9.63
C ASN A 153 -14.65 -6.58 -9.76
N ALA A 154 -15.63 -6.58 -8.85
CA ALA A 154 -16.84 -7.39 -9.03
C ALA A 154 -17.63 -6.97 -10.28
N LEU A 155 -17.78 -5.67 -10.52
CA LEU A 155 -18.40 -5.15 -11.74
C LEU A 155 -17.61 -5.53 -12.99
N VAL A 156 -16.27 -5.45 -12.94
CA VAL A 156 -15.39 -5.87 -14.05
C VAL A 156 -15.56 -7.36 -14.35
N ILE A 157 -15.63 -8.21 -13.32
CA ILE A 157 -15.87 -9.66 -13.50
C ILE A 157 -17.22 -9.90 -14.17
N VAL A 158 -18.30 -9.27 -13.68
CA VAL A 158 -19.64 -9.41 -14.29
C VAL A 158 -19.63 -8.95 -15.74
N ALA A 159 -19.02 -7.80 -16.03
CA ALA A 159 -18.91 -7.27 -17.38
C ALA A 159 -18.08 -8.19 -18.29
N ALA A 160 -16.97 -8.75 -17.80
CA ALA A 160 -16.13 -9.67 -18.55
C ALA A 160 -16.87 -10.98 -18.86
N VAL A 161 -17.62 -11.54 -17.91
CA VAL A 161 -18.45 -12.74 -18.11
C VAL A 161 -19.57 -12.47 -19.12
N ALA A 162 -20.27 -11.33 -19.00
CA ALA A 162 -21.29 -10.94 -19.96
C ALA A 162 -20.71 -10.77 -21.37
N TRP A 163 -19.56 -10.09 -21.50
CA TRP A 163 -18.86 -9.93 -22.76
C TRP A 163 -18.44 -11.27 -23.38
N PHE A 164 -17.88 -12.16 -22.56
CA PHE A 164 -17.50 -13.50 -22.98
C PHE A 164 -18.70 -14.31 -23.47
N SER A 165 -19.83 -14.24 -22.78
CA SER A 165 -21.05 -14.95 -23.20
C SER A 165 -21.54 -14.51 -24.58
N ALA A 166 -21.33 -13.24 -24.94
CA ALA A 166 -21.72 -12.68 -26.23
C ALA A 166 -20.70 -12.90 -27.36
N HIS A 167 -19.39 -12.88 -27.06
CA HIS A 167 -18.33 -12.84 -28.08
C HIS A 167 -17.40 -14.08 -28.10
N ARG A 168 -17.50 -14.98 -27.11
CA ARG A 168 -16.74 -16.23 -26.98
C ARG A 168 -15.22 -16.12 -27.16
N ARG A 169 -14.60 -15.04 -26.67
CA ARG A 169 -13.14 -14.87 -26.64
C ARG A 169 -12.56 -15.16 -25.25
N GLU A 170 -11.93 -16.31 -25.08
CA GLU A 170 -11.44 -16.82 -23.79
C GLU A 170 -10.31 -16.00 -23.19
N GLU A 171 -9.39 -15.50 -24.02
CA GLU A 171 -8.18 -14.79 -23.59
C GLU A 171 -8.52 -13.51 -22.79
N TYR A 172 -9.58 -12.81 -23.18
CA TYR A 172 -10.01 -11.56 -22.54
C TYR A 172 -10.64 -11.83 -21.17
N LEU A 173 -11.42 -12.91 -21.06
CA LEU A 173 -12.04 -13.32 -19.81
C LEU A 173 -10.97 -13.68 -18.77
N LEU A 174 -9.99 -14.49 -19.16
CA LEU A 174 -8.95 -14.96 -18.24
C LEU A 174 -8.12 -13.80 -17.69
N GLY A 175 -7.70 -12.87 -18.54
CA GLY A 175 -6.92 -11.69 -18.12
C GLY A 175 -7.67 -10.77 -17.17
N CYS A 176 -8.91 -10.39 -17.51
CA CYS A 176 -9.73 -9.50 -16.70
C CYS A 176 -10.10 -10.13 -15.34
N VAL A 177 -10.51 -11.40 -15.34
CA VAL A 177 -10.90 -12.10 -14.12
C VAL A 177 -9.69 -12.37 -13.23
N ALA A 178 -8.55 -12.82 -13.79
CA ALA A 178 -7.34 -13.05 -13.01
C ALA A 178 -6.86 -11.77 -12.33
N TYR A 179 -6.80 -10.65 -13.06
CA TYR A 179 -6.43 -9.36 -12.48
C TYR A 179 -7.39 -8.93 -11.36
N ALA A 180 -8.69 -9.04 -11.61
CA ALA A 180 -9.71 -8.68 -10.64
C ALA A 180 -9.62 -9.51 -9.35
N VAL A 181 -9.40 -10.83 -9.48
CA VAL A 181 -9.23 -11.73 -8.33
C VAL A 181 -7.96 -11.39 -7.56
N VAL A 182 -6.82 -11.19 -8.23
CA VAL A 182 -5.57 -10.81 -7.55
C VAL A 182 -5.73 -9.49 -6.79
N SER A 183 -6.40 -8.51 -7.38
CA SER A 183 -6.66 -7.21 -6.75
C SER A 183 -7.55 -7.34 -5.49
N ILE A 184 -8.61 -8.16 -5.56
CA ILE A 184 -9.50 -8.44 -4.43
C ILE A 184 -8.74 -9.18 -3.32
N VAL A 185 -8.01 -10.23 -3.65
CA VAL A 185 -7.25 -11.02 -2.66
C VAL A 185 -6.21 -10.13 -1.97
N HIS A 186 -5.51 -9.30 -2.72
CA HIS A 186 -4.53 -8.35 -2.18
C HIS A 186 -5.15 -7.42 -1.14
N VAL A 187 -6.24 -6.73 -1.48
CA VAL A 187 -6.82 -5.72 -0.57
C VAL A 187 -7.42 -6.37 0.69
N LEU A 188 -7.95 -7.58 0.57
CA LEU A 188 -8.43 -8.36 1.71
C LEU A 188 -7.27 -8.81 2.60
N ALA A 189 -6.15 -9.24 2.03
CA ALA A 189 -4.94 -9.60 2.78
C ALA A 189 -4.38 -8.39 3.54
N VAL A 190 -4.35 -7.21 2.91
CA VAL A 190 -3.94 -5.95 3.57
C VAL A 190 -4.86 -5.63 4.74
N ARG A 191 -6.19 -5.74 4.55
CA ARG A 191 -7.17 -5.48 5.62
C ARG A 191 -7.01 -6.47 6.78
N TRP A 192 -6.83 -7.75 6.46
CA TRP A 192 -6.62 -8.79 7.46
C TRP A 192 -5.34 -8.56 8.25
N ALA A 193 -4.23 -8.26 7.57
CA ALA A 193 -2.95 -7.97 8.22
C ALA A 193 -3.03 -6.75 9.15
N PHE A 194 -3.74 -5.70 8.74
CA PHE A 194 -4.03 -4.55 9.59
C PHE A 194 -4.79 -4.96 10.86
N LEU A 195 -5.86 -5.75 10.73
CA LEU A 195 -6.66 -6.21 11.87
C LEU A 195 -5.84 -7.10 12.82
N ALA A 196 -5.02 -7.99 12.27
CA ALA A 196 -4.16 -8.89 13.06
C ALA A 196 -3.10 -8.14 13.87
N HIS A 197 -2.62 -6.99 13.41
CA HIS A 197 -1.60 -6.17 14.09
C HIS A 197 -2.19 -4.89 14.70
N ARG A 198 -3.52 -4.81 14.82
CA ARG A 198 -4.23 -3.60 15.24
C ARG A 198 -3.83 -3.15 16.65
N ASP A 199 -3.49 -4.09 17.51
CA ASP A 199 -3.14 -3.85 18.90
C ASP A 199 -1.65 -3.50 19.08
N GLU A 200 -0.85 -3.68 18.02
CA GLU A 200 0.55 -3.24 18.01
C GLU A 200 0.70 -1.76 17.68
N TYR A 201 -0.37 -1.10 17.22
CA TYR A 201 -0.31 0.31 16.85
C TYR A 201 -0.06 1.21 18.06
N PRO A 202 0.74 2.28 17.90
CA PRO A 202 0.86 3.34 18.90
C PRO A 202 -0.52 3.97 19.17
N VAL A 203 -0.82 4.21 20.45
CA VAL A 203 -2.06 4.86 20.91
C VAL A 203 -2.07 6.33 20.50
#